data_AF-A0A936UG08-F1
#
_entry.id   AF-A0A936UG08-F1
#
_cell.length_a   1.000
_cell.length_b   1.000
_cell.length_c   1.000
_cell.angle_alpha   90.00
_cell.angle_beta   90.00
_cell.angle_gamma   90.00
#
_symmetry.space_group_name_H-M   'P 1'
#
loop_
_entity.id
_entity.type
_entity.pdbx_description
1 polymer ?
#
loop_
_entity_poly.entity_id
_entity_poly.type
_entity_poly.pdbx_seq_one_letter_code
_entity_poly.pdbx_strand_id
1 'polypeptide(L)'
;MKKRLLVDIAVEGRTASGFTWDISHTGLSISSQYVPKLGEHLQTTVHLPNGKTVKCHGTVVRVRRVPLALADELGGSGFCLALGGYFEEYSRFLGDLK
;
A
#
# COMPACT_ATOMS: atom_id res chain seq x y z
N MET A 1 -1.44 -3.53 -18.46
CA MET A 1 -1.24 -4.06 -17.10
C MET A 1 -0.68 -2.93 -16.23
N LYS A 2 -1.40 -2.46 -15.21
CA LYS A 2 -0.95 -1.33 -14.36
C LYS A 2 0.29 -1.78 -13.56
N LYS A 3 1.38 -1.02 -13.62
CA LYS A 3 2.64 -1.38 -12.93
C LYS A 3 2.41 -1.30 -11.42
N ARG A 4 2.64 -2.40 -10.70
CA ARG A 4 2.52 -2.43 -9.23
C ARG A 4 3.67 -1.62 -8.62
N LEU A 5 3.36 -0.73 -7.69
CA LEU A 5 4.35 0.04 -6.95
C LEU A 5 4.81 -0.74 -5.74
N LEU A 6 6.10 -0.68 -5.44
CA LEU A 6 6.65 -1.15 -4.17
C LEU A 6 6.20 -0.19 -3.06
N VAL A 7 5.82 -0.76 -1.92
CA VAL A 7 5.41 -0.02 -0.73
C VAL A 7 6.16 -0.56 0.47
N ASP A 8 6.89 0.29 1.16
CA ASP A 8 7.44 -0.03 2.48
C ASP A 8 6.46 0.42 3.57
N ILE A 9 6.35 -0.37 4.62
CA ILE A 9 5.39 -0.23 5.71
C ILE A 9 6.20 -0.17 7.01
N ALA A 10 6.07 0.94 7.74
CA ALA A 10 6.69 1.07 9.05
C ALA A 10 5.88 0.31 10.11
N VAL A 11 6.53 -0.60 10.85
CA VAL A 11 5.88 -1.48 11.83
C VAL A 11 6.75 -1.58 13.08
N GLU A 12 6.38 -0.94 14.19
CA GLU A 12 6.99 -1.14 15.53
C GLU A 12 8.52 -1.35 15.53
N GLY A 13 9.28 -0.47 14.86
CA GLY A 13 10.75 -0.53 14.77
C GLY A 13 11.31 -1.48 13.70
N ARG A 14 10.45 -2.06 12.86
CA ARG A 14 10.78 -2.89 11.69
C ARG A 14 10.14 -2.30 10.43
N THR A 15 10.61 -2.79 9.29
CA THR A 15 10.05 -2.45 7.98
C THR A 15 9.52 -3.74 7.34
N ALA A 16 8.24 -3.72 6.95
CA ALA A 16 7.69 -4.72 6.04
C ALA A 16 7.53 -4.10 4.65
N SER A 17 7.42 -4.92 3.62
CA SER A 17 7.20 -4.42 2.25
C SER A 17 6.03 -5.13 1.59
N GLY A 18 5.49 -4.50 0.56
CA GLY A 18 4.36 -4.98 -0.20
C GLY A 18 4.28 -4.34 -1.57
N PHE A 19 3.26 -4.71 -2.33
CA PHE A 19 3.00 -4.16 -3.64
C PHE A 19 1.57 -3.63 -3.74
N THR A 20 1.37 -2.53 -4.44
CA THR A 20 0.01 -2.02 -4.69
C THR A 20 -0.76 -3.01 -5.58
N TRP A 21 -1.95 -3.38 -5.14
CA TRP A 21 -2.99 -3.98 -5.98
C TRP A 21 -3.79 -2.93 -6.74
N ASP A 22 -4.11 -1.83 -6.06
CA ASP A 22 -4.86 -0.72 -6.63
C ASP A 22 -4.48 0.59 -5.92
N ILE A 23 -4.69 1.71 -6.61
CA ILE A 23 -4.26 3.04 -6.19
C ILE A 23 -5.30 4.09 -6.59
N SER A 24 -5.53 5.05 -5.70
CA SER A 24 -6.45 6.17 -5.89
C SER A 24 -5.99 7.37 -5.06
N HIS A 25 -6.56 8.56 -5.32
CA HIS A 25 -6.22 9.77 -4.56
C HIS A 25 -6.49 9.65 -3.05
N THR A 26 -7.43 8.79 -2.65
CA THR A 26 -7.89 8.65 -1.27
C THR A 26 -7.50 7.33 -0.63
N GLY A 27 -6.82 6.44 -1.35
CA GLY A 27 -6.52 5.12 -0.80
C GLY A 27 -5.56 4.26 -1.61
N LEU A 28 -4.92 3.34 -0.89
CA LEU A 28 -4.01 2.33 -1.40
C LEU A 28 -4.55 0.94 -1.05
N SER A 29 -4.58 0.02 -2.01
CA SER A 29 -4.73 -1.40 -1.74
C SER A 29 -3.37 -2.07 -1.87
N ILE A 30 -2.91 -2.75 -0.81
CA ILE A 30 -1.54 -3.26 -0.69
C ILE A 30 -1.58 -4.78 -0.43
N SER A 31 -0.84 -5.55 -1.24
CA SER A 31 -0.49 -6.93 -0.93
C SER A 31 0.74 -6.94 -0.06
N SER A 32 0.71 -7.63 1.07
CA SER A 32 1.90 -7.84 1.89
C SER A 32 1.72 -9.09 2.76
N GLN A 33 2.83 -9.73 3.08
CA GLN A 33 2.86 -10.78 4.11
C GLN A 33 2.53 -10.21 5.50
N TYR A 34 2.88 -8.93 5.73
CA TYR A 34 2.46 -8.21 6.92
C TYR A 34 1.03 -7.67 6.72
N VAL A 35 0.11 -8.07 7.61
CA VAL A 35 -1.26 -7.54 7.64
C VAL A 35 -1.53 -6.84 8.96
N PRO A 36 -1.60 -5.50 8.97
CA PRO A 36 -1.84 -4.69 10.17
C PRO A 36 -3.23 -4.93 10.76
N LYS A 37 -3.50 -4.32 11.91
CA LYS A 37 -4.84 -4.35 12.52
C LYS A 37 -5.77 -3.38 11.78
N LEU A 38 -7.06 -3.73 11.75
CA LEU A 38 -8.10 -2.81 11.25
C LEU A 38 -8.16 -1.59 12.17
N GLY A 39 -8.26 -0.39 11.60
CA GLY A 39 -8.25 0.88 12.32
C GLY A 39 -6.86 1.39 12.70
N GLU A 40 -5.79 0.64 12.42
CA GLU A 40 -4.43 1.06 12.73
C GLU A 40 -3.98 2.23 11.83
N HIS A 41 -3.26 3.19 12.41
CA HIS A 41 -2.65 4.28 11.67
C HIS A 41 -1.25 3.90 11.23
N LEU A 42 -0.95 4.01 9.93
CA LEU A 42 0.32 3.60 9.37
C LEU A 42 0.99 4.72 8.60
N GLN A 43 2.31 4.71 8.63
CA GLN A 43 3.16 5.39 7.66
C GLN A 43 3.67 4.37 6.65
N THR A 44 3.60 4.74 5.38
CA THR A 44 4.07 3.92 4.26
C THR A 44 4.91 4.75 3.31
N THR A 45 5.94 4.16 2.71
CA THR A 45 6.73 4.80 1.66
C THR A 45 6.40 4.14 0.33
N VAL A 46 5.81 4.90 -0.60
CA VAL A 46 5.48 4.44 -1.95
C VAL A 46 6.64 4.77 -2.89
N HIS A 47 7.15 3.77 -3.60
CA HIS A 47 8.23 3.93 -4.58
C HIS A 47 7.65 4.16 -5.97
N LEU A 48 7.89 5.34 -6.53
CA LEU A 48 7.38 5.75 -7.84
C LEU A 48 8.30 5.28 -8.98
N PRO A 49 7.79 5.10 -10.21
CA PRO A 49 8.60 4.61 -11.33
C PRO A 49 9.78 5.52 -11.74
N ASN A 50 9.75 6.79 -11.37
CA ASN A 50 10.81 7.76 -11.66
C ASN A 50 11.94 7.76 -10.60
N GLY A 51 11.96 6.78 -9.69
CA GLY A 51 12.94 6.67 -8.61
C GLY A 51 12.65 7.54 -7.40
N LYS A 52 11.59 8.37 -7.42
CA LYS A 52 11.15 9.12 -6.24
C LYS A 52 10.42 8.21 -5.26
N THR A 53 10.45 8.59 -3.98
CA THR A 53 9.65 7.97 -2.94
C THR A 53 8.70 9.00 -2.33
N VAL A 54 7.49 8.56 -1.98
CA VAL A 54 6.47 9.40 -1.33
C VAL A 54 6.08 8.78 -0.01
N LYS A 55 6.23 9.54 1.07
CA LYS A 55 5.75 9.13 2.40
C LYS A 55 4.27 9.43 2.50
N CYS A 56 3.47 8.38 2.52
CA CYS A 56 2.03 8.43 2.76
C CYS A 56 1.72 8.05 4.21
N HIS A 57 0.61 8.55 4.73
CA HIS A 57 0.04 8.08 5.99
C HIS A 57 -1.46 7.89 5.86
N GLY A 58 -2.03 7.01 6.68
CA GLY A 58 -3.45 6.73 6.61
C GLY A 58 -3.92 5.73 7.66
N THR A 59 -5.18 5.32 7.53
CA THR A 59 -5.84 4.38 8.44
C THR A 59 -6.16 3.10 7.70
N VAL A 60 -5.91 1.95 8.32
CA VAL A 60 -6.27 0.65 7.76
C VAL A 60 -7.77 0.48 7.82
N VAL A 61 -8.44 0.42 6.66
CA VAL A 61 -9.91 0.35 6.55
C VAL A 61 -10.42 -1.00 6.06
N ARG A 62 -9.53 -1.86 5.58
CA ARG A 62 -9.87 -3.24 5.18
C ARG A 62 -8.65 -4.13 5.33
N VAL A 63 -8.85 -5.38 5.72
CA VAL A 63 -7.80 -6.41 5.78
C VAL A 63 -8.30 -7.68 5.10
N ARG A 64 -7.40 -8.38 4.42
CA ARG A 64 -7.62 -9.72 3.86
C ARG A 64 -6.46 -10.61 4.31
N ARG A 65 -6.76 -11.64 5.08
CA ARG A 65 -5.79 -12.67 5.49
C ARG A 65 -6.11 -13.94 4.72
N VAL A 66 -5.15 -14.40 3.93
CA VAL A 66 -5.25 -15.69 3.23
C VAL A 66 -4.41 -16.69 4.02
N PRO A 67 -4.94 -17.88 4.38
CA PRO A 67 -4.14 -18.93 4.98
C PRO A 67 -2.94 -19.28 4.09
N LEU A 68 -1.78 -19.55 4.69
CA LEU A 68 -0.54 -19.82 3.94
C LEU A 68 -0.70 -20.96 2.93
N ALA A 69 -1.49 -21.98 3.27
CA ALA A 69 -1.79 -23.12 2.39
C ALA A 69 -2.56 -22.75 1.11
N LEU A 70 -3.08 -21.53 0.99
CA LEU A 70 -3.85 -21.03 -0.16
C LEU A 70 -3.22 -19.77 -0.79
N ALA A 71 -1.99 -19.44 -0.41
CA ALA A 71 -1.35 -18.18 -0.79
C ALA A 71 -0.83 -18.14 -2.23
N ASP A 72 -0.83 -19.27 -2.95
CA ASP A 72 0.08 -19.47 -4.09
C ASP A 72 -0.29 -18.80 -5.43
N GLU A 73 -1.54 -18.36 -5.70
CA GLU A 73 -1.83 -17.88 -7.08
C GLU A 73 -2.74 -16.65 -7.25
N LEU A 74 -3.63 -16.29 -6.32
CA LEU A 74 -4.70 -15.30 -6.57
C LEU A 74 -4.67 -14.04 -5.70
N GLY A 75 -3.47 -13.66 -5.29
CA GLY A 75 -3.24 -12.46 -4.51
C GLY A 75 -3.28 -12.76 -3.02
N GLY A 76 -2.07 -12.75 -2.47
CA GLY A 76 -1.82 -13.02 -1.07
C GLY A 76 -2.51 -12.03 -0.14
N SER A 77 -2.27 -12.25 1.14
CA SER A 77 -2.67 -11.36 2.22
C SER A 77 -2.38 -9.88 1.89
N GLY A 78 -3.20 -9.00 2.46
CA GLY A 78 -3.12 -7.58 2.17
C GLY A 78 -4.12 -6.74 2.96
N PHE A 79 -4.10 -5.45 2.70
CA PHE A 79 -4.94 -4.48 3.39
C PHE A 79 -5.18 -3.24 2.52
N CYS A 80 -6.20 -2.47 2.87
CA CYS A 80 -6.48 -1.17 2.27
C CYS A 80 -6.20 -0.06 3.28
N LEU A 81 -5.46 0.95 2.84
CA LEU A 81 -5.15 2.15 3.59
C LEU A 81 -5.99 3.31 3.03
N ALA A 82 -6.84 3.92 3.85
CA ALA A 82 -7.45 5.21 3.55
C ALA A 82 -6.46 6.32 3.86
N LEU A 83 -6.08 7.10 2.85
CA LEU A 83 -5.06 8.14 2.96
C LEU A 83 -5.57 9.32 3.80
N GLY A 84 -4.75 9.76 4.77
CA GLY A 84 -5.11 10.79 5.75
C GLY A 84 -4.80 12.23 5.31
N GLY A 85 -4.44 12.47 4.05
CA GLY A 85 -4.03 13.78 3.58
C GLY A 85 -3.81 13.85 2.07
N TYR A 86 -3.35 15.02 1.63
CA TYR A 86 -2.95 15.27 0.25
C TYR A 86 -1.44 15.02 0.08
N PHE A 87 -1.08 14.19 -0.88
CA PHE A 87 0.30 13.84 -1.20
C PHE A 87 0.58 14.28 -2.63
N GLU A 88 1.27 15.41 -2.81
CA GLU A 88 1.36 16.10 -4.10
C GLU A 88 2.02 15.24 -5.18
N GLU A 89 3.19 14.67 -4.91
CA GLU A 89 3.92 13.85 -5.89
C GLU A 89 3.14 12.58 -6.26
N TYR A 90 2.45 11.99 -5.29
CA TYR A 90 1.60 10.84 -5.53
C TYR A 90 0.37 11.21 -6.38
N SER A 91 -0.24 12.36 -6.10
CA SER A 91 -1.39 12.87 -6.86
C SER A 91 -1.01 13.22 -8.30
N ARG A 92 0.15 13.85 -8.51
CA ARG A 92 0.71 14.10 -9.85
C ARG A 92 0.91 12.79 -10.60
N PHE A 93 1.53 11.80 -9.97
CA PHE A 93 1.71 10.47 -10.55
C PHE A 93 0.38 9.80 -10.96
N LEU A 94 -0.67 9.92 -10.13
CA LEU A 94 -2.00 9.43 -10.50
C LEU A 94 -2.62 10.18 -11.69
N GLY A 95 -2.33 11.48 -11.82
CA GLY A 95 -2.74 12.28 -12.96
C GLY A 95 -2.08 11.84 -14.28
N ASP A 96 -0.81 11.44 -14.22
CA ASP A 96 0.00 11.00 -15.37
C ASP A 96 -0.31 9.55 -15.82
N LEU A 97 -1.05 8.79 -15.01
CA LEU A 97 -1.45 7.41 -15.28
C LEU A 97 -2.62 7.26 -16.27
N LYS A 98 -3.19 8.38 -16.74
CA LYS A 98 -4.33 8.42 -17.66
C LYS A 98 -3.96 7.98 -19.08
#